data_AF-X6NVI4-F1
#
_entry.id   AF-X6NVI4-F1
#
_cell.length_a   1.000
_cell.length_b   1.000
_cell.length_c   1.000
_cell.angle_alpha   90.00
_cell.angle_beta   90.00
_cell.angle_gamma   90.00
#
_symmetry.space_group_name_H-M   'P 1'
#
loop_
_entity.id
_entity.type
_entity.pdbx_description
1 polymer ?
#
loop_
_entity_poly.entity_id
_entity_poly.type
_entity_poly.pdbx_seq_one_letter_code
_entity_poly.pdbx_strand_id
1 'polypeptide(L)'
;MDTFVRLDDICVTSNLNELNDTTYIRHKKKRFVNDRLKEENEFKILKNMHLHILWNILKYPKHIKYRQINKQALYNKLFSKCHTLGTDFEQIFISMEVHLQYYGFRQGNDNNWYYQHYPIQLLHLWKCYQAVITHQIIYKIRHWIKGSVCILSNGKWKDYESVFDYEHRTIMLFDKNKLKIKSLQLGNPNKSSLEFNVHIQYYNDIDIHQTRAKWACLILNHTWHFRTSHPLDRDDLSNCLSEFGSFHVIWKDIDKRIHKESLNPYSTTLKQGIQHVRHKLLMINHFICGTDELILFECIFDKWKPSILLNMNDSD
;
A
#
# COMPACT_ATOMS: atom_id res chain seq x y z
N MET A 1 -28.29 12.20 -35.86
CA MET A 1 -28.08 10.73 -35.89
C MET A 1 -26.75 10.52 -36.58
N ASP A 2 -25.77 10.21 -35.75
CA ASP A 2 -24.48 10.91 -35.73
C ASP A 2 -23.35 10.02 -36.27
N THR A 3 -22.62 10.54 -37.25
CA THR A 3 -21.17 10.58 -37.52
C THR A 3 -20.23 9.39 -37.18
N PHE A 4 -20.62 8.42 -36.33
CA PHE A 4 -19.78 7.29 -35.94
C PHE A 4 -19.76 6.12 -36.93
N VAL A 5 -20.74 6.02 -37.82
CA VAL A 5 -20.86 4.88 -38.76
C VAL A 5 -19.94 5.02 -39.99
N ARG A 6 -19.32 6.18 -40.21
CA ARG A 6 -18.51 6.44 -41.41
C ARG A 6 -17.02 6.15 -41.28
N LEU A 7 -16.53 5.79 -40.09
CA LEU A 7 -15.10 5.53 -39.86
C LEU A 7 -14.70 4.07 -40.09
N ASP A 8 -15.63 3.12 -40.00
CA ASP A 8 -15.31 1.70 -40.23
C ASP A 8 -15.15 1.36 -41.73
N ASP A 9 -15.86 2.05 -42.62
CA ASP A 9 -15.78 1.78 -44.08
C ASP A 9 -14.49 2.30 -44.72
N ILE A 10 -13.78 3.23 -44.08
CA ILE A 10 -12.49 3.74 -44.59
C ILE A 10 -11.34 2.77 -44.26
N CYS A 11 -11.53 1.87 -43.30
CA CYS A 11 -10.46 0.94 -42.89
C CYS A 11 -10.35 -0.32 -43.77
N VAL A 12 -11.27 -0.56 -44.70
CA VAL A 12 -11.34 -1.82 -45.47
C VAL A 12 -10.74 -1.70 -46.89
N THR A 13 -10.40 -0.50 -47.37
CA THR A 13 -9.93 -0.31 -48.78
C THR A 13 -8.51 0.21 -48.95
N SER A 14 -7.76 0.47 -47.87
CA SER A 14 -6.33 0.78 -48.01
C SER A 14 -5.52 -0.49 -48.23
N ASN A 15 -5.11 -0.70 -49.49
CA ASN A 15 -4.21 -1.72 -50.00
C ASN A 15 -3.10 -2.14 -49.01
N LEU A 16 -3.10 -3.42 -48.65
CA LEU A 16 -2.27 -4.05 -47.62
C LEU A 16 -0.95 -4.61 -48.20
N ASN A 17 -0.35 -3.95 -49.19
CA ASN A 17 0.87 -4.42 -49.86
C ASN A 17 2.06 -3.43 -49.84
N GLU A 18 2.01 -2.37 -49.03
CA GLU A 18 3.18 -1.54 -48.69
C GLU A 18 3.45 -1.52 -47.17
N LEU A 19 3.58 -2.70 -46.54
CA LEU A 19 3.96 -2.78 -45.13
C LEU A 19 5.07 -3.80 -44.85
N ASN A 20 6.13 -3.78 -45.65
CA ASN A 20 7.40 -4.42 -45.30
C ASN A 20 8.29 -3.48 -44.46
N ASP A 21 7.78 -3.03 -43.30
CA ASP A 21 8.65 -2.45 -42.27
C ASP A 21 8.27 -2.89 -40.84
N THR A 22 8.15 -4.20 -40.68
CA THR A 22 7.98 -4.86 -39.38
C THR A 22 9.17 -4.62 -38.44
N THR A 23 10.34 -4.31 -38.99
CA THR A 23 11.55 -3.89 -38.27
C THR A 23 11.41 -2.52 -37.62
N TYR A 24 10.99 -1.49 -38.36
CA TYR A 24 10.85 -0.14 -37.81
C TYR A 24 9.81 -0.06 -36.67
N ILE A 25 8.65 -0.71 -36.82
CA ILE A 25 7.63 -0.78 -35.78
C ILE A 25 8.13 -1.52 -34.53
N ARG A 26 8.91 -2.60 -34.70
CA ARG A 26 9.51 -3.37 -33.60
C ARG A 26 10.56 -2.55 -32.85
N HIS A 27 11.39 -1.77 -33.55
CA HIS A 27 12.37 -0.88 -32.94
C HIS A 27 11.71 0.27 -32.15
N LYS A 28 10.67 0.90 -32.70
CA LYS A 28 9.94 1.98 -32.03
C LYS A 28 9.17 1.49 -30.79
N LYS A 29 8.55 0.32 -30.85
CA LYS A 29 7.88 -0.32 -29.69
C LYS A 29 8.88 -0.71 -28.59
N LYS A 30 10.05 -1.24 -28.97
CA LYS A 30 11.13 -1.57 -28.03
C LYS A 30 11.67 -0.32 -27.33
N ARG A 31 11.83 0.80 -28.07
CA ARG A 31 12.23 2.09 -27.52
C ARG A 31 11.22 2.63 -26.49
N PHE A 32 9.92 2.63 -26.84
CA PHE A 32 8.87 3.10 -25.93
C PHE A 32 8.77 2.28 -24.63
N VAL A 33 8.89 0.96 -24.72
CA VAL A 33 8.89 0.08 -23.53
C VAL A 33 10.13 0.34 -22.67
N ASN A 34 11.30 0.53 -23.28
CA ASN A 34 12.52 0.87 -22.56
C ASN A 34 12.42 2.22 -21.86
N ASP A 35 11.86 3.24 -22.50
CA ASP A 35 11.70 4.58 -21.90
C ASP A 35 10.76 4.52 -20.69
N ARG A 36 9.63 3.81 -20.79
CA ARG A 36 8.72 3.58 -19.65
C ARG A 36 9.39 2.80 -18.51
N LEU A 37 10.15 1.74 -18.81
CA LEU A 37 10.88 0.98 -17.80
C LEU A 37 11.97 1.82 -17.12
N LYS A 38 12.62 2.71 -17.87
CA LYS A 38 13.66 3.60 -17.33
C LYS A 38 13.05 4.63 -16.38
N GLU A 39 11.95 5.25 -16.77
CA GLU A 39 11.17 6.16 -15.92
C GLU A 39 10.68 5.44 -14.64
N GLU A 40 10.23 4.19 -14.76
CA GLU A 40 9.85 3.35 -13.61
C GLU A 40 11.02 3.07 -12.66
N ASN A 41 12.23 2.81 -13.19
CA ASN A 41 13.42 2.56 -12.39
C ASN A 41 13.94 3.82 -11.68
N GLU A 42 14.02 4.95 -12.38
CA GLU A 42 14.40 6.24 -11.81
C GLU A 42 13.45 6.63 -10.67
N PHE A 43 12.14 6.52 -10.93
CA PHE A 43 11.11 6.77 -9.94
C PHE A 43 11.23 5.83 -8.73
N LYS A 44 11.52 4.54 -8.96
CA LYS A 44 11.73 3.56 -7.89
C LYS A 44 12.92 3.91 -7.00
N ILE A 45 14.03 4.37 -7.58
CA ILE A 45 15.22 4.79 -6.81
C ILE A 45 14.90 6.01 -5.96
N LEU A 46 14.37 7.09 -6.56
CA LEU A 46 14.03 8.33 -5.85
C LEU A 46 13.04 8.07 -4.73
N LYS A 47 11.96 7.33 -4.99
CA LYS A 47 10.97 6.95 -3.98
C LYS A 47 11.60 6.22 -2.80
N ASN A 48 12.47 5.24 -3.05
CA ASN A 48 13.15 4.49 -1.99
C ASN A 48 14.00 5.42 -1.10
N MET A 49 14.71 6.36 -1.71
CA MET A 49 15.55 7.32 -1.00
C MET A 49 14.73 8.33 -0.20
N HIS A 50 13.68 8.90 -0.79
CA HIS A 50 12.75 9.82 -0.13
C HIS A 50 12.09 9.16 1.08
N LEU A 51 11.54 7.95 0.92
CA LEU A 51 10.90 7.23 2.02
C LEU A 51 11.89 6.99 3.17
N HIS A 52 13.12 6.56 2.87
CA HIS A 52 14.12 6.32 3.90
C HIS A 52 14.48 7.59 4.69
N ILE A 53 14.70 8.71 4.00
CA ILE A 53 15.06 10.00 4.62
C ILE A 53 13.89 10.53 5.45
N LEU A 54 12.71 10.64 4.85
CA LEU A 54 11.52 11.16 5.52
C LEU A 54 11.12 10.27 6.72
N TRP A 55 11.10 8.95 6.55
CA TRP A 55 10.76 8.02 7.63
C TRP A 55 11.68 8.17 8.84
N ASN A 56 13.00 8.29 8.63
CA ASN A 56 13.96 8.46 9.72
C ASN A 56 13.71 9.75 10.52
N ILE A 57 13.43 10.87 9.84
CA ILE A 57 13.14 12.15 10.50
C ILE A 57 11.80 12.10 11.24
N LEU A 58 10.76 11.56 10.59
CA LEU A 58 9.42 11.49 11.16
C LEU A 58 9.36 10.55 12.37
N LYS A 59 10.10 9.44 12.34
CA LYS A 59 10.16 8.46 13.43
C LYS A 59 10.99 8.97 14.61
N TYR A 60 12.09 9.67 14.34
CA TYR A 60 13.02 10.15 15.37
C TYR A 60 13.25 11.67 15.29
N PRO A 61 12.21 12.49 15.43
CA PRO A 61 12.31 13.92 15.18
C PRO A 61 13.34 14.60 16.09
N LYS A 62 13.55 14.12 17.32
CA LYS A 62 14.50 14.72 18.27
C LYS A 62 15.98 14.38 17.98
N HIS A 63 16.25 13.40 17.13
CA HIS A 63 17.60 12.88 16.93
C HIS A 63 18.30 13.66 15.80
N ILE A 64 19.25 14.51 16.18
CA ILE A 64 19.98 15.40 15.26
C ILE A 64 20.65 14.61 14.12
N LYS A 65 21.15 13.39 14.38
CA LYS A 65 21.79 12.56 13.35
C LYS A 65 20.91 12.29 12.12
N TYR A 66 19.59 12.22 12.26
CA TYR A 66 18.68 11.99 11.12
C TYR A 66 18.31 13.28 10.39
N ARG A 67 18.72 14.42 10.92
CA ARG A 67 18.58 15.74 10.30
C ARG A 67 19.80 16.11 9.45
N GLN A 68 20.76 15.20 9.31
CA GLN A 68 22.00 15.38 8.58
C GLN A 68 22.15 14.26 7.55
N ILE A 69 22.53 14.60 6.33
CA ILE A 69 22.81 13.63 5.27
C ILE A 69 24.20 13.93 4.73
N ASN A 70 25.12 12.99 4.91
CA ASN A 70 26.45 13.10 4.34
C ASN A 70 26.37 13.02 2.80
N LYS A 71 26.89 14.02 2.09
CA LYS A 71 26.76 14.10 0.63
C LYS A 71 27.46 12.95 -0.08
N GLN A 72 28.66 12.57 0.37
CA GLN A 72 29.40 11.45 -0.22
C GLN A 72 28.67 10.11 -0.02
N ALA A 73 28.12 9.88 1.17
CA ALA A 73 27.34 8.67 1.44
C ALA A 73 26.06 8.61 0.60
N LEU A 74 25.37 9.75 0.42
CA LEU A 74 24.21 9.86 -0.46
C LEU A 74 24.60 9.56 -1.92
N TYR A 75 25.66 10.19 -2.41
CA TYR A 75 26.22 10.00 -3.74
C TYR A 75 26.53 8.54 -4.00
N ASN A 76 27.35 7.90 -3.15
CA ASN A 76 27.77 6.51 -3.31
C ASN A 76 26.57 5.55 -3.32
N LYS A 77 25.58 5.79 -2.44
CA LYS A 77 24.37 4.97 -2.35
C LYS A 77 23.49 5.11 -3.59
N LEU A 78 23.32 6.33 -4.11
CA LEU A 78 22.59 6.57 -5.36
C LEU A 78 23.33 5.96 -6.54
N PHE A 79 24.63 6.19 -6.65
CA PHE A 79 25.47 5.66 -7.72
C PHE A 79 25.36 4.13 -7.82
N SER A 80 25.51 3.44 -6.70
CA SER A 80 25.34 1.99 -6.63
C SER A 80 23.95 1.54 -7.12
N LYS A 81 22.87 2.18 -6.67
CA LYS A 81 21.50 1.86 -7.10
C LYS A 81 21.27 2.12 -8.59
N CYS A 82 21.79 3.24 -9.12
CA CYS A 82 21.67 3.60 -10.53
C CYS A 82 22.43 2.61 -11.42
N HIS A 83 23.65 2.25 -11.02
CA HIS A 83 24.45 1.25 -11.73
C HIS A 83 23.75 -0.11 -11.77
N THR A 84 23.16 -0.57 -10.65
CA THR A 84 22.39 -1.83 -10.61
C THR A 84 21.17 -1.83 -11.54
N LEU A 85 20.52 -0.68 -11.73
CA LEU A 85 19.28 -0.56 -12.51
C LEU A 85 19.48 0.02 -13.91
N GLY A 86 20.71 0.36 -14.30
CA GLY A 86 21.03 0.96 -15.59
C GLY A 86 20.40 2.33 -15.84
N THR A 87 20.22 3.13 -14.78
CA THR A 87 19.58 4.46 -14.85
C THR A 87 20.60 5.60 -14.89
N ASP A 88 20.19 6.78 -15.37
CA ASP A 88 21.05 7.96 -15.40
C ASP A 88 21.31 8.48 -13.98
N PHE A 89 22.57 8.40 -13.54
CA PHE A 89 22.96 8.80 -12.20
C PHE A 89 22.88 10.32 -12.00
N GLU A 90 23.34 11.12 -12.97
CA GLU A 90 23.41 12.58 -12.84
C GLU A 90 22.00 13.17 -12.71
N GLN A 91 21.06 12.70 -13.55
CA GLN A 91 19.67 13.14 -13.51
C GLN A 91 19.00 12.80 -12.17
N ILE A 92 19.20 11.58 -11.65
CA ILE A 92 18.67 11.16 -10.36
C ILE A 92 19.29 11.98 -9.23
N PHE A 93 20.60 12.24 -9.27
CA PHE A 93 21.30 12.99 -8.24
C PHE A 93 20.79 14.44 -8.16
N ILE A 94 20.68 15.13 -9.30
CA ILE A 94 20.08 16.48 -9.39
C ILE A 94 18.65 16.48 -8.84
N SER A 95 17.83 15.50 -9.25
CA SER A 95 16.45 15.38 -8.77
C SER A 95 16.39 15.17 -7.26
N MET A 96 17.31 14.39 -6.70
CA MET A 96 17.40 14.17 -5.26
C MET A 96 17.76 15.47 -4.51
N GLU A 97 18.73 16.25 -5.01
CA GLU A 97 19.11 17.53 -4.40
C GLU A 97 17.93 18.52 -4.38
N VAL A 98 17.16 18.61 -5.48
CA VAL A 98 15.94 19.44 -5.55
C VAL A 98 14.91 18.99 -4.51
N HIS A 99 14.66 17.69 -4.37
CA HIS A 99 13.71 17.19 -3.37
C HIS A 99 14.19 17.43 -1.92
N LEU A 100 15.50 17.30 -1.65
CA LEU A 100 16.06 17.64 -0.34
C LEU A 100 15.80 19.10 0.03
N GLN A 101 16.03 20.01 -0.92
CA GLN A 101 15.72 21.44 -0.73
C GLN A 101 14.23 21.66 -0.46
N TYR A 102 13.35 21.01 -1.25
CA TYR A 102 11.90 21.08 -1.05
C TYR A 102 11.45 20.57 0.33
N TYR A 103 12.12 19.54 0.86
CA TYR A 103 11.85 19.05 2.21
C TYR A 103 12.34 20.01 3.30
N GLY A 104 13.24 20.96 3.00
CA GLY A 104 13.79 21.94 3.94
C GLY A 104 15.24 21.67 4.35
N PHE A 105 15.96 20.82 3.61
CA PHE A 105 17.41 20.67 3.76
C PHE A 105 18.17 21.78 3.03
N ARG A 106 19.30 22.20 3.58
CA ARG A 106 20.28 23.03 2.88
C ARG A 106 21.67 22.47 3.04
N GLN A 107 22.52 22.73 2.05
CA GLN A 107 23.92 22.35 2.09
C GLN A 107 24.68 23.24 3.07
N GLY A 108 25.51 22.64 3.92
CA GLY A 108 26.47 23.32 4.79
C GLY A 108 27.80 23.57 4.10
N ASN A 109 28.71 24.27 4.78
CA ASN A 109 30.04 24.59 4.25
C ASN A 109 30.92 23.34 4.01
N ASP A 110 30.62 22.23 4.70
CA ASP A 110 31.28 20.93 4.54
C ASP A 110 30.64 20.07 3.43
N ASN A 111 29.76 20.68 2.63
CA ASN A 111 28.97 20.05 1.58
C ASN A 111 27.93 19.01 2.05
N ASN A 112 27.73 18.81 3.36
CA ASN A 112 26.66 17.93 3.85
C ASN A 112 25.31 18.64 3.86
N TRP A 113 24.23 17.87 3.85
CA TRP A 113 22.86 18.41 3.89
C TRP A 113 22.33 18.44 5.31
N TYR A 114 21.79 19.58 5.74
CA TYR A 114 21.24 19.81 7.07
C TYR A 114 19.79 20.27 6.99
N TYR A 115 18.91 19.63 7.75
CA TYR A 115 17.54 20.07 7.91
C TYR A 115 17.50 21.31 8.81
N GLN A 116 17.09 22.46 8.28
CA GLN A 116 17.33 23.75 8.93
C GLN A 116 16.27 24.18 9.94
N HIS A 117 15.10 23.56 9.95
CA HIS A 117 14.00 24.05 10.79
C HIS A 117 14.08 23.51 12.23
N TYR A 118 14.15 24.45 13.18
CA TYR A 118 13.97 24.20 14.62
C TYR A 118 12.84 25.11 15.14
N PRO A 119 11.71 24.55 15.61
CA PRO A 119 11.38 23.13 15.68
C PRO A 119 11.14 22.49 14.29
N ILE A 120 11.15 21.15 14.22
CA ILE A 120 10.85 20.42 12.98
C ILE A 120 9.44 20.79 12.49
N GLN A 121 9.31 21.10 11.19
CA GLN A 121 8.01 21.30 10.54
C GLN A 121 7.35 19.96 10.24
N LEU A 122 6.86 19.29 11.29
CA LEU A 122 6.39 17.90 11.20
C LEU A 122 5.23 17.74 10.21
N LEU A 123 4.33 18.73 10.14
CA LEU A 123 3.22 18.73 9.20
C LEU A 123 3.68 18.81 7.75
N HIS A 124 4.71 19.60 7.44
CA HIS A 124 5.28 19.69 6.08
C HIS A 124 5.88 18.35 5.68
N LEU A 125 6.77 17.81 6.52
CA LEU A 125 7.43 16.52 6.27
C LEU A 125 6.42 15.37 6.17
N TRP A 126 5.35 15.40 6.96
CA TRP A 126 4.25 14.43 6.88
C TRP A 126 3.56 14.50 5.52
N LYS A 127 3.19 15.69 5.03
CA LYS A 127 2.61 15.86 3.69
C LYS A 127 3.55 15.39 2.58
N CYS A 128 4.84 15.69 2.69
CA CYS A 128 5.85 15.18 1.76
C CYS A 128 5.89 13.65 1.78
N TYR A 129 5.87 13.03 2.95
CA TYR A 129 5.89 11.58 3.10
C TYR A 129 4.62 10.93 2.56
N GLN A 130 3.44 11.50 2.86
CA GLN A 130 2.17 11.09 2.25
C GLN A 130 2.25 11.13 0.73
N ALA A 131 2.72 12.24 0.16
CA ALA A 131 2.86 12.39 -1.28
C ALA A 131 3.77 11.30 -1.88
N VAL A 132 4.90 10.99 -1.25
CA VAL A 132 5.79 9.92 -1.74
C VAL A 132 5.13 8.54 -1.65
N ILE A 133 4.38 8.26 -0.58
CA ILE A 133 3.65 7.00 -0.38
C ILE A 133 2.51 6.83 -1.40
N THR A 134 1.72 7.87 -1.68
CA THR A 134 0.56 7.76 -2.59
C THR A 134 0.95 7.43 -4.02
N HIS A 135 2.22 7.60 -4.40
CA HIS A 135 2.73 7.16 -5.69
C HIS A 135 3.08 5.65 -5.74
N GLN A 136 3.02 4.92 -4.62
CA GLN A 136 3.15 3.46 -4.64
C GLN A 136 1.98 2.85 -5.43
N ILE A 137 2.26 1.79 -6.20
CA ILE A 137 1.27 1.13 -7.09
C ILE A 137 0.01 0.71 -6.32
N ILE A 138 0.16 0.27 -5.06
CA ILE A 138 -0.95 -0.15 -4.21
C ILE A 138 -2.00 0.96 -4.05
N TYR A 139 -1.59 2.23 -3.93
CA TYR A 139 -2.51 3.36 -3.84
C TYR A 139 -3.12 3.73 -5.19
N LYS A 140 -2.44 3.47 -6.31
CA LYS A 140 -3.02 3.69 -7.65
C LYS A 140 -4.16 2.72 -7.97
N ILE A 141 -4.08 1.49 -7.45
CA ILE A 141 -5.10 0.45 -7.69
C ILE A 141 -6.29 0.61 -6.74
N ARG A 142 -6.10 1.25 -5.59
CA ARG A 142 -7.10 1.32 -4.51
C ARG A 142 -7.62 2.74 -4.35
N HIS A 143 -8.74 3.02 -5.03
CA HIS A 143 -9.37 4.34 -5.06
C HIS A 143 -9.92 4.85 -3.69
N TRP A 144 -9.91 4.02 -2.63
CA TRP A 144 -10.67 4.29 -1.41
C TRP A 144 -9.90 4.08 -0.10
N ILE A 145 -8.57 4.07 -0.12
CA ILE A 145 -7.82 4.05 1.14
C ILE A 145 -8.07 5.36 1.87
N LYS A 146 -8.98 5.33 2.85
CA LYS A 146 -9.29 6.48 3.68
C LYS A 146 -8.00 6.97 4.33
N GLY A 147 -7.65 8.22 4.06
CA GLY A 147 -6.45 8.85 4.63
C GLY A 147 -6.51 9.00 6.15
N SER A 148 -7.67 8.75 6.77
CA SER A 148 -7.87 8.74 8.21
C SER A 148 -8.38 7.41 8.73
N VAL A 149 -7.87 7.03 9.91
CA VAL A 149 -8.26 5.84 10.67
C VAL A 149 -8.51 6.22 12.11
N CYS A 150 -9.44 5.53 12.77
CA CYS A 150 -9.68 5.73 14.19
C CYS A 150 -9.18 4.52 14.98
N ILE A 151 -8.32 4.76 15.97
CA ILE A 151 -7.59 3.73 16.71
C ILE A 151 -7.84 3.86 18.20
N LEU A 152 -8.05 2.73 18.87
CA LEU A 152 -8.16 2.68 20.33
C LEU A 152 -6.76 2.81 20.93
N SER A 153 -6.49 3.93 21.62
CA SER A 153 -5.20 4.20 22.25
C SER A 153 -5.38 4.71 23.66
N ASN A 154 -4.97 3.88 24.63
CA ASN A 154 -5.12 4.08 26.07
C ASN A 154 -6.60 4.19 26.48
N GLY A 155 -7.41 3.21 26.06
CA GLY A 155 -8.85 3.16 26.36
C GLY A 155 -9.70 4.24 25.69
N LYS A 156 -9.12 5.07 24.81
CA LYS A 156 -9.83 6.15 24.10
C LYS A 156 -9.62 6.04 22.60
N TRP A 157 -10.72 6.13 21.86
CA TRP A 157 -10.71 6.23 20.41
C TRP A 157 -10.17 7.57 19.96
N LYS A 158 -9.26 7.57 18.97
CA LYS A 158 -8.63 8.78 18.43
C LYS A 158 -8.49 8.66 16.93
N ASP A 159 -8.77 9.75 16.24
CA ASP A 159 -8.56 9.85 14.80
C ASP A 159 -7.10 10.19 14.49
N TYR A 160 -6.57 9.48 13.52
CA TYR A 160 -5.24 9.67 12.97
C TYR A 160 -5.34 9.81 11.47
N GLU A 161 -4.51 10.64 10.87
CA GLU A 161 -4.17 10.39 9.46
C GLU A 161 -3.24 9.19 9.39
N SER A 162 -3.44 8.32 8.41
CA SER A 162 -2.64 7.12 8.24
C SER A 162 -2.05 7.00 6.86
N VAL A 163 -0.84 6.45 6.80
CA VAL A 163 -0.27 5.89 5.58
C VAL A 163 0.34 4.53 5.84
N PHE A 164 0.13 3.62 4.90
CA PHE A 164 0.70 2.28 4.85
C PHE A 164 2.02 2.34 4.09
N ASP A 165 3.14 2.19 4.81
CA ASP A 165 4.47 2.09 4.25
C ASP A 165 4.88 0.64 4.14
N TYR A 166 4.63 0.05 2.97
CA TYR A 166 5.01 -1.32 2.65
C TYR A 166 6.54 -1.51 2.51
N GLU A 167 7.30 -0.43 2.28
CA GLU A 167 8.77 -0.50 2.21
C GLU A 167 9.37 -0.77 3.60
N HIS A 168 8.85 -0.09 4.62
CA HIS A 168 9.29 -0.23 6.02
C HIS A 168 8.35 -1.12 6.86
N ARG A 169 7.38 -1.79 6.21
CA ARG A 169 6.38 -2.65 6.84
C ARG A 169 5.72 -2.00 8.06
N THR A 170 5.31 -0.74 7.92
CA THR A 170 4.84 0.09 9.03
C THR A 170 3.57 0.84 8.64
N ILE A 171 2.62 0.97 9.56
CA ILE A 171 1.55 1.97 9.47
C ILE A 171 2.01 3.21 10.21
N MET A 172 2.17 4.33 9.50
CA MET A 172 2.48 5.61 10.11
C MET A 172 1.17 6.35 10.41
N LEU A 173 1.06 6.87 11.63
CA LEU A 173 -0.13 7.53 12.15
C LEU A 173 0.23 8.95 12.59
N PHE A 174 -0.48 9.94 12.09
CA PHE A 174 -0.27 11.34 12.44
C PHE A 174 -1.46 11.90 13.22
N ASP A 175 -1.19 12.27 14.47
CA ASP A 175 -2.12 13.00 15.34
C ASP A 175 -2.02 14.48 15.02
N LYS A 176 -2.95 14.98 14.19
CA LYS A 176 -3.01 16.41 13.81
C LYS A 176 -3.11 17.33 15.02
N ASN A 177 -3.90 16.95 16.02
CA ASN A 177 -4.18 17.80 17.18
C ASN A 177 -2.94 17.97 18.05
N LYS A 178 -2.10 16.93 18.14
CA LYS A 178 -0.87 16.95 18.95
C LYS A 178 0.40 17.17 18.16
N LEU A 179 0.30 17.26 16.82
CA LEU A 179 1.43 17.22 15.89
C LEU A 179 2.42 16.11 16.28
N LYS A 180 1.91 14.89 16.45
CA LYS A 180 2.70 13.74 16.88
C LYS A 180 2.53 12.58 15.91
N ILE A 181 3.65 11.94 15.58
CA ILE A 181 3.65 10.72 14.78
C ILE A 181 3.80 9.50 15.70
N LYS A 182 3.08 8.44 15.34
CA LYS A 182 3.25 7.08 15.85
C LYS A 182 3.49 6.14 14.67
N SER A 183 4.22 5.07 14.92
CA SER A 183 4.45 4.01 13.96
C SER A 183 3.94 2.70 14.55
N LEU A 184 3.10 1.97 13.81
CA LEU A 184 2.74 0.59 14.12
C LEU A 184 3.59 -0.32 13.22
N GLN A 185 4.57 -0.99 13.81
CA GLN A 185 5.43 -1.91 13.08
C GLN A 185 4.65 -3.21 12.81
N LEU A 186 4.44 -3.51 11.54
CA LEU A 186 3.82 -4.76 11.11
C LEU A 186 4.94 -5.73 10.74
N GLY A 187 5.40 -6.41 11.78
CA GLY A 187 6.32 -7.51 11.62
C GLY A 187 7.78 -7.12 11.37
N ASN A 188 8.55 -8.00 10.75
CA ASN A 188 10.00 -7.83 10.67
C ASN A 188 10.37 -6.75 9.62
N PRO A 189 11.05 -5.65 10.00
CA PRO A 189 11.49 -4.65 9.04
C PRO A 189 12.50 -5.19 8.01
N ASN A 190 13.15 -6.32 8.29
CA ASN A 190 14.03 -6.99 7.34
C ASN A 190 13.20 -7.76 6.30
N LYS A 191 13.18 -7.25 5.06
CA LYS A 191 12.43 -7.82 3.92
C LYS A 191 12.72 -9.28 3.58
N SER A 192 13.80 -9.86 4.10
CA SER A 192 14.21 -11.24 3.81
C SER A 192 13.39 -12.30 4.54
N SER A 193 12.68 -11.95 5.62
CA SER A 193 11.81 -12.91 6.29
C SER A 193 10.41 -12.84 5.70
N LEU A 194 9.93 -13.99 5.22
CA LEU A 194 8.52 -14.17 4.91
C LEU A 194 7.69 -13.91 6.17
N GLU A 195 6.61 -13.17 6.03
CA GLU A 195 5.76 -12.76 7.13
C GLU A 195 4.37 -13.35 6.98
N PHE A 196 4.05 -14.27 7.87
CA PHE A 196 2.75 -14.96 7.90
C PHE A 196 1.90 -14.55 9.11
N ASN A 197 2.38 -13.59 9.91
CA ASN A 197 1.79 -13.23 11.20
C ASN A 197 0.98 -11.93 11.13
N VAL A 198 0.27 -11.71 10.03
CA VAL A 198 -0.72 -10.62 9.93
C VAL A 198 -2.09 -11.21 10.24
N HIS A 199 -2.53 -11.03 11.49
CA HIS A 199 -3.82 -11.52 11.95
C HIS A 199 -4.84 -10.38 11.96
N ILE A 200 -5.95 -10.55 11.24
CA ILE A 200 -7.02 -9.55 11.15
C ILE A 200 -8.33 -10.21 11.61
N GLN A 201 -8.91 -9.68 12.67
CA GLN A 201 -10.19 -10.13 13.21
C GLN A 201 -11.24 -9.03 13.08
N TYR A 202 -12.43 -9.38 12.62
CA TYR A 202 -13.56 -8.46 12.56
C TYR A 202 -14.38 -8.55 13.83
N TYR A 203 -14.93 -7.41 14.23
CA TYR A 203 -16.00 -7.32 15.21
C TYR A 203 -16.85 -6.09 14.92
N ASN A 204 -18.03 -6.03 15.53
CA ASN A 204 -18.91 -4.87 15.45
C ASN A 204 -19.05 -4.31 16.86
N ASP A 205 -18.91 -3.00 16.99
CA ASP A 205 -19.08 -2.29 18.26
C ASP A 205 -20.32 -1.41 18.17
N ILE A 206 -21.13 -1.40 19.23
CA ILE A 206 -22.34 -0.58 19.32
C ILE A 206 -22.17 0.32 20.52
N ASP A 207 -22.01 1.60 20.26
CA ASP A 207 -21.92 2.60 21.31
C ASP A 207 -23.34 3.00 21.75
N ILE A 208 -23.96 2.15 22.56
CA ILE A 208 -25.36 2.32 23.00
C ILE A 208 -25.54 3.60 23.83
N HIS A 209 -24.51 4.00 24.59
CA HIS A 209 -24.64 5.02 25.62
C HIS A 209 -24.37 6.44 25.13
N GLN A 210 -23.44 6.65 24.18
CA GLN A 210 -23.09 8.02 23.76
C GLN A 210 -23.72 8.39 22.43
N THR A 211 -23.49 7.58 21.39
CA THR A 211 -23.85 7.96 20.01
C THR A 211 -25.00 7.13 19.43
N ARG A 212 -25.28 5.95 20.00
CA ARG A 212 -26.10 4.89 19.40
C ARG A 212 -25.63 4.50 18.00
N ALA A 213 -24.36 4.76 17.69
CA ALA A 213 -23.77 4.45 16.40
C ALA A 213 -23.21 3.02 16.41
N LYS A 214 -23.34 2.35 15.27
CA LYS A 214 -22.71 1.07 14.98
C LYS A 214 -21.37 1.32 14.28
N TRP A 215 -20.31 0.70 14.77
CA TRP A 215 -18.96 0.83 14.24
C TRP A 215 -18.49 -0.50 13.66
N ALA A 216 -17.98 -0.45 12.43
CA ALA A 216 -17.33 -1.60 11.81
C ALA A 216 -15.89 -1.62 12.29
N CYS A 217 -15.52 -2.61 13.10
CA CYS A 217 -14.23 -2.64 13.76
C CYS A 217 -13.37 -3.82 13.30
N LEU A 218 -12.06 -3.66 13.40
CA LEU A 218 -11.12 -4.76 13.26
C LEU A 218 -10.00 -4.70 14.30
N ILE A 219 -9.44 -5.86 14.61
CA ILE A 219 -8.26 -6.03 15.47
C ILE A 219 -7.12 -6.55 14.60
N LEU A 220 -6.01 -5.84 14.61
CA LEU A 220 -4.77 -6.23 13.94
C LEU A 220 -3.78 -6.79 14.98
N ASN A 221 -3.27 -8.00 14.70
CA ASN A 221 -2.32 -8.74 15.53
C ASN A 221 -2.68 -8.73 17.02
N HIS A 222 -3.97 -8.91 17.32
CA HIS A 222 -4.54 -8.96 18.67
C HIS A 222 -4.29 -7.71 19.55
N THR A 223 -3.74 -6.64 18.98
CA THR A 223 -3.20 -5.51 19.75
C THR A 223 -3.82 -4.18 19.33
N TRP A 224 -3.95 -3.94 18.02
CA TRP A 224 -4.38 -2.65 17.52
C TRP A 224 -5.82 -2.72 17.05
N HIS A 225 -6.69 -2.01 17.76
CA HIS A 225 -8.11 -1.92 17.42
C HIS A 225 -8.35 -0.70 16.55
N PHE A 226 -9.00 -0.93 15.41
CA PHE A 226 -9.43 0.08 14.46
C PHE A 226 -10.96 0.12 14.43
N ARG A 227 -11.53 1.31 14.24
CA ARG A 227 -12.96 1.50 13.95
C ARG A 227 -13.15 2.32 12.69
N THR A 228 -14.15 1.95 11.90
CA THR A 228 -14.63 2.71 10.74
C THR A 228 -16.14 2.90 10.85
N SER A 229 -16.64 3.99 10.26
CA SER A 229 -18.08 4.31 10.24
C SER A 229 -18.86 3.43 9.27
N HIS A 230 -18.18 2.83 8.28
CA HIS A 230 -18.80 2.05 7.22
C HIS A 230 -18.10 0.68 7.09
N PRO A 231 -18.84 -0.42 6.83
CA PRO A 231 -18.25 -1.75 6.67
C PRO A 231 -17.30 -1.80 5.46
N LEU A 232 -17.60 -1.07 4.38
CA LEU A 232 -16.70 -0.98 3.23
C LEU A 232 -15.34 -0.36 3.57
N ASP A 233 -15.32 0.69 4.40
CA ASP A 233 -14.06 1.27 4.89
C ASP A 233 -13.24 0.24 5.69
N ARG A 234 -13.92 -0.63 6.47
CA ARG A 234 -13.27 -1.73 7.21
C ARG A 234 -12.68 -2.76 6.26
N ASP A 235 -13.40 -3.11 5.20
CA ASP A 235 -12.96 -4.09 4.21
C ASP A 235 -11.77 -3.58 3.39
N ASP A 236 -11.80 -2.31 2.97
CA ASP A 236 -10.66 -1.67 2.31
C ASP A 236 -9.43 -1.61 3.21
N LEU A 237 -9.63 -1.26 4.49
CA LEU A 237 -8.58 -1.28 5.50
C LEU A 237 -8.03 -2.70 5.70
N SER A 238 -8.89 -3.70 5.88
CA SER A 238 -8.49 -5.11 6.00
C SER A 238 -7.68 -5.55 4.79
N ASN A 239 -8.13 -5.23 3.59
CA ASN A 239 -7.42 -5.54 2.36
C ASN A 239 -6.03 -4.89 2.35
N CYS A 240 -5.89 -3.65 2.85
CA CYS A 240 -4.60 -2.95 2.90
C CYS A 240 -3.63 -3.62 3.89
N LEU A 241 -4.17 -4.05 5.02
CA LEU A 241 -3.43 -4.75 6.07
C LEU A 241 -2.98 -6.13 5.59
N SER A 242 -3.81 -6.86 4.86
CA SER A 242 -3.48 -8.19 4.32
C SER A 242 -2.28 -8.17 3.36
N GLU A 243 -1.99 -7.05 2.69
CA GLU A 243 -0.82 -6.91 1.79
C GLU A 243 0.51 -6.86 2.53
N PHE A 244 0.51 -6.64 3.85
CA PHE A 244 1.73 -6.84 4.63
C PHE A 244 2.07 -8.33 4.76
N GLY A 245 1.07 -9.22 4.66
CA GLY A 245 1.29 -10.66 4.68
C GLY A 245 1.96 -11.13 3.39
N SER A 246 2.89 -12.08 3.51
CA SER A 246 3.53 -12.76 2.37
C SER A 246 2.57 -13.71 1.65
N PHE A 247 1.52 -14.14 2.32
CA PHE A 247 0.47 -15.00 1.77
C PHE A 247 -0.91 -14.40 2.08
N HIS A 248 -1.79 -14.43 1.09
CA HIS A 248 -3.19 -14.08 1.26
C HIS A 248 -4.09 -14.87 0.31
N VAL A 249 -5.29 -15.19 0.78
CA VAL A 249 -6.37 -15.73 -0.03
C VAL A 249 -7.13 -14.57 -0.66
N ILE A 250 -7.38 -14.66 -1.95
CA ILE A 250 -8.23 -13.72 -2.68
C ILE A 250 -9.59 -14.37 -2.89
N TRP A 251 -10.64 -13.69 -2.48
CA TRP A 251 -12.02 -14.14 -2.68
C TRP A 251 -12.90 -13.00 -3.16
N LYS A 252 -14.08 -13.33 -3.71
CA LYS A 252 -15.06 -12.35 -4.17
C LYS A 252 -16.38 -12.55 -3.45
N ASP A 253 -17.02 -11.45 -3.06
CA ASP A 253 -18.37 -11.47 -2.52
C ASP A 253 -19.44 -11.50 -3.63
N ILE A 254 -20.70 -11.48 -3.22
CA ILE A 254 -21.87 -11.45 -4.11
C ILE A 254 -21.89 -10.23 -5.04
N ASP A 255 -21.29 -9.11 -4.60
CA ASP A 255 -21.14 -7.88 -5.37
C ASP A 255 -19.89 -7.90 -6.25
N LYS A 256 -19.20 -9.05 -6.34
CA LYS A 256 -17.94 -9.27 -7.07
C LYS A 256 -16.78 -8.40 -6.55
N ARG A 257 -16.89 -7.81 -5.36
CA ARG A 257 -15.78 -7.07 -4.75
C ARG A 257 -14.68 -8.05 -4.36
N ILE A 258 -13.45 -7.62 -4.56
CA ILE A 258 -12.28 -8.45 -4.26
C ILE A 258 -11.86 -8.21 -2.81
N HIS A 259 -11.75 -9.29 -2.06
CA HIS A 259 -11.28 -9.31 -0.69
C HIS A 259 -9.96 -10.06 -0.60
N LYS A 260 -9.11 -9.65 0.35
CA LYS A 260 -7.82 -10.27 0.64
C LYS A 260 -7.76 -10.67 2.11
N GLU A 261 -7.52 -11.94 2.35
CA GLU A 261 -7.39 -12.50 3.69
C GLU A 261 -5.96 -12.97 3.94
N SER A 262 -5.27 -12.37 4.90
CA SER A 262 -3.97 -12.92 5.30
C SER A 262 -4.19 -14.15 6.17
N LEU A 263 -3.58 -15.26 5.74
CA LEU A 263 -3.56 -16.53 6.47
C LEU A 263 -2.11 -17.00 6.55
N ASN A 264 -1.81 -17.82 7.56
CA ASN A 264 -0.51 -18.46 7.65
C ASN A 264 -0.59 -19.85 6.99
N PRO A 265 0.00 -20.05 5.80
CA PRO A 265 -0.13 -21.30 5.05
C PRO A 265 0.52 -22.50 5.76
N TYR A 266 1.38 -22.26 6.77
CA TYR A 266 2.03 -23.33 7.54
C TYR A 266 1.29 -23.72 8.81
N SER A 267 0.29 -22.96 9.24
CA SER A 267 -0.48 -23.24 10.46
C SER A 267 -1.99 -23.24 10.26
N THR A 268 -2.46 -22.89 9.06
CA THR A 268 -3.89 -22.82 8.72
C THR A 268 -4.21 -23.87 7.67
N THR A 269 -5.07 -24.83 8.00
CA THR A 269 -5.59 -25.77 6.99
C THR A 269 -6.60 -25.07 6.08
N LEU A 270 -6.88 -25.65 4.91
CA LEU A 270 -7.89 -25.11 4.00
C LEU A 270 -9.26 -24.97 4.68
N LYS A 271 -9.66 -25.97 5.47
CA LYS A 271 -10.92 -25.97 6.24
C LYS A 271 -10.97 -24.82 7.24
N GLN A 272 -9.88 -24.57 7.98
CA GLN A 272 -9.78 -23.43 8.90
C GLN A 272 -9.83 -22.10 8.16
N GLY A 273 -9.14 -21.98 7.02
CA GLY A 273 -9.18 -20.80 6.17
C GLY A 273 -10.60 -20.48 5.67
N ILE A 274 -11.34 -21.49 5.21
CA ILE A 274 -12.75 -21.37 4.80
C ILE A 274 -13.62 -20.93 5.97
N GLN A 275 -13.45 -21.54 7.15
CA GLN A 275 -14.18 -21.15 8.35
C GLN A 275 -13.90 -19.70 8.76
N HIS A 276 -12.66 -19.25 8.64
CA HIS A 276 -12.27 -17.86 8.91
C HIS A 276 -12.94 -16.88 7.95
N VAL A 277 -12.94 -17.17 6.65
CA VAL A 277 -13.67 -16.36 5.65
C VAL A 277 -15.18 -16.35 5.94
N ARG A 278 -15.76 -17.50 6.30
CA ARG A 278 -17.17 -17.61 6.70
C ARG A 278 -17.48 -16.73 7.92
N HIS A 279 -16.64 -16.77 8.95
CA HIS A 279 -16.83 -15.92 10.14
C HIS A 279 -16.76 -14.43 9.79
N LYS A 280 -15.83 -14.03 8.91
CA LYS A 280 -15.73 -12.65 8.44
C LYS A 280 -16.99 -12.19 7.70
N LEU A 281 -17.53 -13.03 6.80
CA LEU A 281 -18.80 -12.77 6.12
C LEU A 281 -19.96 -12.62 7.09
N LEU A 282 -20.01 -13.46 8.12
CA LEU A 282 -21.04 -13.38 9.17
C LEU A 282 -20.96 -12.04 9.92
N MET A 283 -19.75 -11.56 10.26
CA MET A 283 -19.56 -10.24 10.87
C MET A 283 -19.99 -9.08 9.95
N ILE A 284 -19.81 -9.22 8.64
CA ILE A 284 -20.30 -8.23 7.65
C ILE A 284 -21.83 -8.25 7.60
N ASN A 285 -22.46 -9.42 7.47
CA ASN A 285 -23.91 -9.55 7.40
C ASN A 285 -24.61 -9.12 8.70
N HIS A 286 -24.04 -9.48 9.86
CA HIS A 286 -24.51 -8.97 11.14
C HIS A 286 -24.41 -7.44 11.20
N PHE A 287 -23.37 -6.85 10.60
CA PHE A 287 -23.27 -5.40 10.52
C PHE A 287 -24.41 -4.78 9.70
N ILE A 288 -24.64 -5.29 8.49
CA ILE A 288 -25.58 -4.72 7.51
C ILE A 288 -27.04 -5.02 7.87
N CYS A 289 -27.35 -6.28 8.16
CA CYS A 289 -28.73 -6.76 8.30
C CYS A 289 -29.12 -7.10 9.75
N GLY A 290 -28.16 -7.12 10.68
CA GLY A 290 -28.40 -7.57 12.06
C GLY A 290 -28.67 -9.08 12.18
N THR A 291 -28.36 -9.86 11.14
CA THR A 291 -28.52 -11.32 11.15
C THR A 291 -27.30 -12.00 11.77
N ASP A 292 -27.55 -12.99 12.63
CA ASP A 292 -26.50 -13.85 13.21
C ASP A 292 -26.20 -15.08 12.34
N GLU A 293 -26.97 -15.29 11.27
CA GLU A 293 -26.85 -16.45 10.39
C GLU A 293 -26.51 -16.04 8.95
N LEU A 294 -25.67 -16.85 8.30
CA LEU A 294 -25.39 -16.77 6.87
C LEU A 294 -26.42 -17.58 6.10
N ILE A 295 -27.18 -16.91 5.24
CA ILE A 295 -28.21 -17.54 4.40
C ILE A 295 -27.58 -18.51 3.39
N LEU A 296 -26.46 -18.12 2.78
CA LEU A 296 -25.74 -18.94 1.79
C LEU A 296 -24.24 -18.68 1.88
N PHE A 297 -23.46 -19.76 1.87
CA PHE A 297 -22.02 -19.73 1.71
C PHE A 297 -21.60 -20.90 0.83
N GLU A 298 -21.10 -20.61 -0.37
CA GLU A 298 -20.72 -21.61 -1.36
C GLU A 298 -19.25 -21.41 -1.75
N CYS A 299 -18.48 -22.50 -1.73
CA CYS A 299 -17.09 -22.53 -2.20
C CYS A 299 -17.03 -23.27 -3.54
N ILE A 300 -16.68 -22.54 -4.60
CA ILE A 300 -16.63 -23.05 -5.97
C ILE A 300 -15.19 -23.43 -6.31
N PHE A 301 -14.75 -24.64 -5.92
CA PHE A 301 -13.34 -25.07 -5.96
C PHE A 301 -12.72 -25.12 -7.37
N ASP A 302 -13.51 -25.41 -8.41
CA ASP A 302 -13.10 -25.44 -9.82
C ASP A 302 -12.58 -24.08 -10.32
N LYS A 303 -12.92 -22.98 -9.64
CA LYS A 303 -12.47 -21.62 -9.99
C LYS A 303 -11.22 -21.18 -9.23
N TRP A 304 -10.66 -22.02 -8.34
CA TRP A 304 -9.52 -21.65 -7.51
C TRP A 304 -8.23 -21.62 -8.33
N LYS A 305 -7.33 -20.69 -7.97
CA LYS A 305 -6.03 -20.52 -8.61
C LYS A 305 -4.95 -20.41 -7.54
N PRO A 306 -3.98 -21.36 -7.49
CA PRO A 306 -3.90 -22.58 -8.31
C PRO A 306 -5.07 -23.55 -8.03
N SER A 307 -5.36 -24.45 -8.98
CA SER A 307 -6.38 -25.49 -8.77
C SER A 307 -5.98 -26.38 -7.60
N ILE A 308 -6.90 -26.59 -6.66
CA ILE A 308 -6.69 -27.49 -5.52
C ILE A 308 -7.28 -28.84 -5.92
N LEU A 309 -6.47 -29.89 -5.88
CA LEU A 309 -6.96 -31.26 -6.07
C LEU A 309 -7.89 -31.60 -4.89
N LEU A 310 -9.15 -31.89 -5.19
CA LEU A 310 -10.21 -32.20 -4.22
C LEU A 310 -9.96 -33.45 -3.36
N ASN A 311 -8.89 -34.21 -3.63
CA ASN A 311 -8.55 -35.43 -2.90
C ASN A 311 -7.86 -35.18 -1.55
N MET A 312 -8.01 -34.00 -0.94
CA MET A 312 -7.58 -33.79 0.44
C MET A 312 -8.58 -34.51 1.34
N ASN A 313 -8.12 -35.56 2.02
CA ASN A 313 -8.93 -36.27 3.01
C ASN A 313 -9.32 -35.31 4.13
N ASP A 314 -10.47 -35.53 4.78
CA ASP A 314 -10.95 -34.73 5.93
C ASP A 314 -9.95 -34.66 7.12
N SER A 315 -8.86 -35.41 7.05
CA SER A 315 -7.75 -35.47 8.02
C SER A 315 -6.57 -34.54 7.71
N ASP A 316 -6.50 -33.93 6.52
CA ASP A 316 -5.45 -32.97 6.11
C ASP A 316 -6.00 -31.53 6.10
#